data_AF-K0Q661-F1
#
_entry.id   AF-K0Q661-F1
#
_cell.length_a   1.000
_cell.length_b   1.000
_cell.length_c   1.000
_cell.angle_alpha   90.00
_cell.angle_beta   90.00
_cell.angle_gamma   90.00
#
_symmetry.space_group_name_H-M   'P 1'
#
loop_
_entity.id
_entity.type
_entity.pdbx_description
1 polymer ?
#
loop_
_entity_poly.entity_id
_entity_poly.type
_entity_poly.pdbx_seq_one_letter_code
_entity_poly.pdbx_strand_id
1 'polypeptide(L)'
;MLMKRSWSKLRRRDALKLAALASVGTGALAFTRTRSTTANERPLFPGPSFFVKGVYQQPVEKMAEWRDRGVNTIFTVNGGANFTTWTNEAMKQGLYVVRAPAGVDDQYRVIDRAAFEQDLRNPLLLAIALVDEPSNLKPGGAGITYYDVTVPPAAVDVVARELSSGGKPLWINHVGNHINNVYLEKIMSDYADSPYVDWLAQDSYPVANGEDLTLDLDDYASTPQGHSIDRLLRWSGGRPQFSFLGVTKFNAGVGRDTTPEEFRLQAWSSIIHGATGIIYFSFMFSPQFSYDATPENLIDEIKMLHAQIDEIEPILMDKDKGGRRPWVLRKSARGKGNGPTSLPYPFEACSIKTDRGEYKIILNLANETAELTYEPWGLTKVSFSPYQCKRGYSAKEIT
;
A
#
# COMPACT_ATOMS: atom_id res chain seq x y z
N MET A 1 8.72 25.70 61.14
CA MET A 1 9.14 24.29 61.12
C MET A 1 9.49 23.93 59.68
N LEU A 2 10.81 23.76 59.45
CA LEU A 2 11.57 23.23 58.29
C LEU A 2 10.99 23.39 56.86
N MET A 3 11.58 24.26 56.01
CA MET A 3 12.75 24.03 55.12
C MET A 3 12.39 23.15 53.92
N LYS A 4 12.36 23.56 52.64
CA LYS A 4 13.21 24.40 51.74
C LYS A 4 13.83 23.52 50.65
N ARG A 5 13.57 23.91 49.39
CA ARG A 5 14.45 23.94 48.19
C ARG A 5 14.95 22.60 47.60
N SER A 6 14.66 22.26 46.33
CA SER A 6 15.08 22.85 45.03
C SER A 6 16.29 22.10 44.43
N TRP A 7 16.44 22.20 43.09
CA TRP A 7 17.54 21.75 42.20
C TRP A 7 17.46 20.30 41.71
N SER A 8 17.82 19.90 40.48
CA SER A 8 18.24 20.57 39.24
C SER A 8 18.43 19.49 38.15
N LYS A 9 18.48 19.90 36.88
CA LYS A 9 18.93 19.15 35.69
C LYS A 9 20.21 18.31 35.94
N LEU A 10 20.30 17.09 35.38
CA LEU A 10 21.32 16.62 34.42
C LEU A 10 21.33 15.08 34.24
N ARG A 11 21.31 14.67 32.96
CA ARG A 11 22.05 13.55 32.30
C ARG A 11 22.05 12.14 32.93
N ARG A 12 21.41 11.20 32.23
CA ARG A 12 21.79 9.77 32.17
C ARG A 12 22.25 9.39 30.76
N ARG A 13 23.46 9.84 30.40
CA ARG A 13 24.40 9.03 29.62
C ARG A 13 25.39 8.48 30.65
N ASP A 14 25.88 7.27 30.42
CA ASP A 14 26.87 6.51 31.22
C ASP A 14 26.29 5.48 32.18
N ALA A 15 25.97 4.30 31.63
CA ALA A 15 26.07 3.02 32.36
C ALA A 15 26.16 1.85 31.36
N LEU A 16 27.30 1.77 30.68
CA LEU A 16 27.76 0.56 29.99
C LEU A 16 29.28 0.49 30.21
N LYS A 17 29.73 -0.48 31.01
CA LYS A 17 30.95 -1.30 30.82
C LYS A 17 31.28 -2.12 32.07
N LEU A 18 31.79 -3.33 31.81
CA LEU A 18 32.48 -4.31 32.68
C LEU A 18 31.62 -5.37 33.37
N ALA A 19 31.46 -6.52 32.71
CA ALA A 19 32.28 -7.70 33.02
C ALA A 19 32.12 -8.77 31.91
N ALA A 20 33.25 -9.23 31.38
CA ALA A 20 33.36 -10.32 30.42
C ALA A 20 34.09 -11.50 31.08
N LEU A 21 33.70 -12.73 30.69
CA LEU A 21 34.46 -14.00 30.75
C LEU A 21 34.66 -14.62 32.16
N ALA A 22 34.48 -15.92 32.44
CA ALA A 22 34.33 -17.11 31.60
C ALA A 22 33.68 -18.31 32.34
N SER A 23 32.84 -19.05 31.60
CA SER A 23 32.66 -20.51 31.46
C SER A 23 32.53 -21.52 32.62
N VAL A 24 31.63 -22.48 32.33
CA VAL A 24 31.45 -23.89 32.79
C VAL A 24 30.36 -24.05 33.85
N GLY A 25 29.26 -24.79 33.66
CA GLY A 25 28.77 -25.62 32.58
C GLY A 25 27.86 -26.67 33.21
N THR A 26 26.54 -26.59 33.00
CA THR A 26 25.59 -27.68 33.28
C THR A 26 24.19 -27.32 32.78
N GLY A 27 23.55 -28.25 32.08
CA GLY A 27 22.09 -28.34 32.01
C GLY A 27 21.45 -27.58 30.86
N ALA A 28 21.48 -28.16 29.66
CA ALA A 28 20.52 -27.87 28.63
C ALA A 28 19.09 -28.23 29.12
N LEU A 29 18.40 -27.26 29.70
CA LEU A 29 16.94 -27.24 29.66
C LEU A 29 16.56 -26.47 28.40
N ALA A 30 16.54 -27.19 27.29
CA ALA A 30 15.82 -26.76 26.12
C ALA A 30 14.37 -26.55 26.54
N PHE A 31 13.98 -25.29 26.77
CA PHE A 31 12.61 -24.90 26.50
C PHE A 31 12.43 -25.07 24.99
N THR A 32 12.13 -26.30 24.58
CA THR A 32 11.34 -26.53 23.38
C THR A 32 10.09 -25.71 23.58
N ARG A 33 10.11 -24.49 23.02
CA ARG A 33 8.92 -23.80 22.60
C ARG A 33 8.25 -24.80 21.68
N THR A 34 7.31 -25.58 22.22
CA THR A 34 6.41 -26.38 21.43
C THR A 34 5.73 -25.35 20.54
N ARG A 35 6.25 -25.20 19.32
CA ARG A 35 5.48 -24.69 18.20
C ARG A 35 4.22 -25.53 18.24
N SER A 36 3.14 -24.91 18.70
CA SER A 36 1.81 -25.45 18.49
C SER A 36 1.77 -25.89 17.04
N THR A 37 1.54 -27.18 16.85
CA THR A 37 1.48 -27.82 15.54
C THR A 37 0.68 -26.95 14.61
N THR A 38 1.40 -26.46 13.62
CA THR A 38 1.08 -25.46 12.63
C THR A 38 -0.29 -25.71 12.01
N ALA A 39 -1.17 -24.70 12.06
CA ALA A 39 -2.20 -24.58 11.04
C ALA A 39 -1.52 -24.77 9.69
N ASN A 40 -2.03 -25.65 8.83
CA ASN A 40 -1.48 -25.94 7.51
C ASN A 40 -1.01 -24.62 6.86
N GLU A 41 0.32 -24.42 6.80
CA GLU A 41 0.93 -23.27 6.11
C GLU A 41 0.63 -23.48 4.63
N ARG A 42 -0.55 -23.05 4.19
CA ARG A 42 -0.83 -22.98 2.76
C ARG A 42 0.21 -22.02 2.17
N PRO A 43 0.81 -22.34 1.02
CA PRO A 43 1.65 -21.36 0.34
C PRO A 43 0.79 -20.13 0.06
N LEU A 44 1.32 -18.95 0.36
CA LEU A 44 0.69 -17.69 0.00
C LEU A 44 0.66 -17.55 -1.53
N PHE A 45 -0.41 -16.96 -2.05
CA PHE A 45 -0.54 -16.72 -3.48
C PHE A 45 0.38 -15.60 -3.93
N PRO A 46 0.98 -15.73 -5.13
CA PRO A 46 1.76 -14.64 -5.72
C PRO A 46 0.86 -13.43 -6.05
N GLY A 47 1.48 -12.31 -6.38
CA GLY A 47 0.77 -11.15 -6.91
C GLY A 47 0.20 -11.38 -8.32
N PRO A 48 -0.61 -10.45 -8.84
CA PRO A 48 -1.03 -10.47 -10.24
C PRO A 48 0.17 -10.41 -11.19
N SER A 49 0.06 -11.03 -12.37
CA SER A 49 1.09 -11.04 -13.42
C SER A 49 1.16 -9.75 -14.25
N PHE A 50 0.35 -8.76 -13.90
CA PHE A 50 0.23 -7.46 -14.57
C PHE A 50 0.08 -6.36 -13.52
N PHE A 51 0.30 -5.11 -13.90
CA PHE A 51 0.15 -4.01 -12.97
C PHE A 51 -1.35 -3.67 -12.83
N VAL A 52 -1.86 -3.74 -11.60
CA VAL A 52 -3.28 -3.48 -11.35
C VAL A 52 -3.55 -1.98 -11.39
N LYS A 53 -4.46 -1.60 -12.30
CA LYS A 53 -5.03 -0.25 -12.44
C LYS A 53 -6.47 -0.37 -11.97
N GLY A 54 -6.68 -0.09 -10.68
CA GLY A 54 -7.90 -0.38 -9.95
C GLY A 54 -8.82 0.83 -9.76
N VAL A 55 -10.12 0.61 -9.62
CA VAL A 55 -11.06 1.59 -9.06
C VAL A 55 -11.88 0.97 -7.94
N TYR A 56 -12.10 1.70 -6.86
CA TYR A 56 -12.91 1.28 -5.72
C TYR A 56 -14.40 1.51 -5.98
N GLN A 57 -15.23 0.50 -5.67
CA GLN A 57 -16.68 0.53 -5.58
C GLN A 57 -17.39 1.40 -6.62
N GLN A 58 -17.47 0.94 -7.87
CA GLN A 58 -18.20 1.65 -8.92
C GLN A 58 -19.53 0.98 -9.26
N PRO A 59 -20.61 1.76 -9.47
CA PRO A 59 -21.87 1.21 -9.94
C PRO A 59 -21.76 0.79 -11.41
N VAL A 60 -22.69 -0.06 -11.85
CA VAL A 60 -22.65 -0.69 -13.18
C VAL A 60 -22.57 0.31 -14.32
N GLU A 61 -23.27 1.43 -14.20
CA GLU A 61 -23.30 2.52 -15.18
C GLU A 61 -21.96 3.27 -15.33
N LYS A 62 -21.03 3.11 -14.38
CA LYS A 62 -19.69 3.75 -14.41
C LYS A 62 -18.56 2.81 -14.85
N MET A 63 -18.80 1.50 -14.91
CA MET A 63 -17.75 0.52 -15.22
C MET A 63 -17.13 0.71 -16.61
N ALA A 64 -17.97 0.98 -17.62
CA ALA A 64 -17.51 1.26 -18.98
C ALA A 64 -16.64 2.53 -19.03
N GLU A 65 -17.05 3.58 -18.32
CA GLU A 65 -16.32 4.84 -18.24
C GLU A 65 -14.92 4.64 -17.62
N TRP A 66 -14.81 3.88 -16.54
CA TRP A 66 -13.51 3.57 -15.92
C TRP A 66 -12.62 2.70 -16.81
N ARG A 67 -13.19 1.69 -17.48
CA ARG A 67 -12.44 0.91 -18.48
C ARG A 67 -11.88 1.82 -19.58
N ASP A 68 -12.66 2.78 -20.07
CA ASP A 68 -12.22 3.72 -21.11
C ASP A 68 -11.15 4.72 -20.60
N ARG A 69 -10.98 4.85 -19.28
CA ARG A 69 -9.83 5.53 -18.65
C ARG A 69 -8.59 4.64 -18.50
N GLY A 70 -8.67 3.37 -18.89
CA GLY A 70 -7.57 2.40 -18.82
C GLY A 70 -7.55 1.56 -17.54
N VAL A 71 -8.58 1.65 -16.69
CA VAL A 71 -8.73 0.74 -15.53
C VAL A 71 -8.93 -0.69 -16.02
N ASN A 72 -8.24 -1.63 -15.38
CA ASN A 72 -8.34 -3.06 -15.69
C ASN A 72 -8.99 -3.88 -14.58
N THR A 73 -9.15 -3.30 -13.37
CA THR A 73 -9.65 -4.03 -12.19
C THR A 73 -10.64 -3.17 -11.41
N ILE A 74 -11.71 -3.79 -10.91
CA ILE A 74 -12.69 -3.15 -10.02
C ILE A 74 -12.73 -3.83 -8.67
N PHE A 75 -12.74 -3.02 -7.60
CA PHE A 75 -12.61 -3.48 -6.22
C PHE A 75 -13.91 -3.27 -5.44
N THR A 76 -14.40 -4.36 -4.87
CA THR A 76 -15.57 -4.47 -3.98
C THR A 76 -16.89 -4.02 -4.62
N VAL A 77 -17.99 -4.66 -4.23
CA VAL A 77 -19.31 -4.34 -4.74
C VAL A 77 -19.79 -3.05 -4.06
N ASN A 78 -20.29 -2.09 -4.84
CA ASN A 78 -20.77 -0.83 -4.26
C ASN A 78 -22.04 -1.05 -3.40
N GLY A 79 -22.20 -0.22 -2.37
CA GLY A 79 -23.31 -0.33 -1.42
C GLY A 79 -24.69 -0.33 -2.09
N GLY A 80 -25.51 -1.32 -1.73
CA GLY A 80 -26.88 -1.47 -2.25
C GLY A 80 -26.99 -2.05 -3.67
N ALA A 81 -25.89 -2.36 -4.34
CA ALA A 81 -25.95 -2.99 -5.66
C ALA A 81 -26.43 -4.45 -5.59
N ASN A 82 -27.10 -4.90 -6.65
CA ASN A 82 -27.35 -6.32 -6.85
C ASN A 82 -26.03 -7.01 -7.25
N PHE A 83 -25.56 -7.93 -6.41
CA PHE A 83 -24.29 -8.64 -6.59
C PHE A 83 -24.14 -9.29 -7.98
N THR A 84 -25.18 -9.99 -8.44
CA THR A 84 -25.15 -10.71 -9.72
C THR A 84 -25.08 -9.75 -10.90
N THR A 85 -25.93 -8.71 -10.91
CA THR A 85 -25.90 -7.68 -11.95
C THR A 85 -24.55 -6.97 -11.99
N TRP A 86 -24.01 -6.62 -10.81
CA TRP A 86 -22.71 -5.97 -10.69
C TRP A 86 -21.57 -6.83 -11.24
N THR A 87 -21.52 -8.10 -10.84
CA THR A 87 -20.48 -9.04 -11.29
C THR A 87 -20.58 -9.27 -12.80
N ASN A 88 -21.79 -9.46 -13.33
CA ASN A 88 -21.99 -9.67 -14.76
C ASN A 88 -21.58 -8.44 -15.59
N GLU A 89 -21.86 -7.23 -15.13
CA GLU A 89 -21.43 -6.02 -15.84
C GLU A 89 -19.90 -5.88 -15.82
N ALA A 90 -19.24 -6.10 -14.69
CA ALA A 90 -17.78 -6.05 -14.62
C ALA A 90 -17.13 -7.04 -15.60
N MET A 91 -17.66 -8.27 -15.65
CA MET A 91 -17.21 -9.30 -16.59
C MET A 91 -17.47 -8.92 -18.06
N LYS A 92 -18.64 -8.36 -18.36
CA LYS A 92 -18.98 -7.86 -19.70
C LYS A 92 -18.02 -6.77 -20.17
N GLN A 93 -17.55 -5.92 -19.25
CA GLN A 93 -16.55 -4.90 -19.55
C GLN A 93 -15.10 -5.43 -19.56
N GLY A 94 -14.89 -6.72 -19.31
CA GLY A 94 -13.56 -7.33 -19.27
C GLY A 94 -12.70 -6.90 -18.08
N LEU A 95 -13.33 -6.39 -17.01
CA LEU A 95 -12.63 -5.99 -15.80
C LEU A 95 -12.35 -7.20 -14.91
N TYR A 96 -11.13 -7.29 -14.40
CA TYR A 96 -10.85 -8.17 -13.25
C TYR A 96 -11.62 -7.67 -12.03
N VAL A 97 -12.04 -8.58 -11.16
CA VAL A 97 -12.79 -8.25 -9.94
C VAL A 97 -12.05 -8.71 -8.70
N VAL A 98 -11.99 -7.84 -7.69
CA VAL A 98 -11.53 -8.16 -6.33
C VAL A 98 -12.67 -7.86 -5.37
N ARG A 99 -13.33 -8.88 -4.82
CA ARG A 99 -14.54 -8.72 -3.99
C ARG A 99 -14.79 -9.96 -3.14
N ALA A 100 -15.69 -9.86 -2.16
CA ALA A 100 -16.20 -11.05 -1.49
C ALA A 100 -16.91 -12.00 -2.50
N PRO A 101 -16.77 -13.32 -2.39
CA PRO A 101 -17.44 -14.28 -3.25
C PRO A 101 -18.95 -14.37 -3.00
N ALA A 102 -19.69 -14.84 -4.01
CA ALA A 102 -21.09 -15.22 -3.83
C ALA A 102 -21.21 -16.28 -2.71
N GLY A 103 -22.36 -16.32 -2.04
CA GLY A 103 -22.60 -17.29 -0.95
C GLY A 103 -21.85 -16.98 0.34
N VAL A 104 -21.33 -15.75 0.48
CA VAL A 104 -20.73 -15.22 1.71
C VAL A 104 -21.61 -14.11 2.29
N ASP A 105 -21.77 -14.08 3.61
CA ASP A 105 -22.53 -13.04 4.32
C ASP A 105 -21.67 -11.80 4.67
N ASP A 106 -22.30 -10.77 5.25
CA ASP A 106 -21.62 -9.53 5.66
C ASP A 106 -20.62 -9.73 6.82
N GLN A 107 -20.62 -10.91 7.45
CA GLN A 107 -19.64 -11.33 8.44
C GLN A 107 -18.55 -12.24 7.83
N TYR A 108 -18.50 -12.32 6.50
CA TYR A 108 -17.53 -13.07 5.72
C TYR A 108 -17.56 -14.59 5.97
N ARG A 109 -18.73 -15.13 6.34
CA ARG A 109 -18.95 -16.57 6.51
C ARG A 109 -19.55 -17.18 5.26
N VAL A 110 -19.14 -18.40 4.92
CA VAL A 110 -19.71 -19.14 3.79
C VAL A 110 -21.07 -19.70 4.20
N ILE A 111 -22.14 -19.08 3.70
CA ILE A 111 -23.54 -19.47 3.96
C ILE A 111 -24.16 -20.29 2.82
N ASP A 112 -23.60 -20.20 1.61
CA ASP A 112 -23.95 -21.04 0.46
C ASP A 112 -22.67 -21.55 -0.21
N ARG A 113 -22.31 -22.79 0.12
CA ARG A 113 -21.09 -23.44 -0.38
C ARG A 113 -21.11 -23.63 -1.89
N ALA A 114 -22.27 -23.91 -2.48
CA ALA A 114 -22.37 -24.17 -3.92
C ALA A 114 -22.17 -22.88 -4.71
N ALA A 115 -22.81 -21.78 -4.28
CA ALA A 115 -22.59 -20.46 -4.86
C ALA A 115 -21.13 -20.00 -4.72
N PHE A 116 -20.54 -20.21 -3.55
CA PHE A 116 -19.12 -19.91 -3.29
C PHE A 116 -18.19 -20.66 -4.26
N GLU A 117 -18.31 -21.99 -4.35
CA GLU A 117 -17.46 -22.81 -5.22
C GLU A 117 -17.68 -22.54 -6.71
N GLN A 118 -18.91 -22.18 -7.11
CA GLN A 118 -19.19 -21.77 -8.48
C GLN A 118 -18.50 -20.45 -8.82
N ASP A 119 -18.59 -19.47 -7.93
CA ASP A 119 -18.07 -18.13 -8.16
C ASP A 119 -16.53 -18.09 -8.20
N LEU A 120 -15.87 -18.96 -7.43
CA LEU A 120 -14.41 -19.12 -7.47
C LEU A 120 -13.88 -19.61 -8.82
N ARG A 121 -14.72 -20.23 -9.65
CA ARG A 121 -14.36 -20.64 -11.03
C ARG A 121 -14.38 -19.48 -12.01
N ASN A 122 -14.84 -18.30 -11.59
CA ASN A 122 -14.80 -17.11 -12.43
C ASN A 122 -13.32 -16.75 -12.73
N PRO A 123 -12.90 -16.75 -14.02
CA PRO A 123 -11.53 -16.43 -14.38
C PRO A 123 -11.18 -14.96 -14.14
N LEU A 124 -12.19 -14.08 -14.09
CA LEU A 124 -12.01 -12.65 -13.81
C LEU A 124 -12.02 -12.33 -12.31
N LEU A 125 -12.43 -13.26 -11.44
CA LEU A 125 -12.24 -13.11 -9.99
C LEU A 125 -10.76 -13.28 -9.65
N LEU A 126 -10.10 -12.14 -9.45
CA LEU A 126 -8.66 -12.04 -9.26
C LEU A 126 -8.26 -12.35 -7.81
N ALA A 127 -9.02 -11.82 -6.84
CA ALA A 127 -8.82 -12.07 -5.42
C ALA A 127 -10.13 -11.94 -4.64
N ILE A 128 -10.19 -12.58 -3.47
CA ILE A 128 -11.26 -12.44 -2.50
C ILE A 128 -10.94 -11.25 -1.61
N ALA A 129 -11.82 -10.25 -1.60
CA ALA A 129 -11.71 -9.13 -0.66
C ALA A 129 -12.17 -9.57 0.74
N LEU A 130 -11.35 -9.27 1.74
CA LEU A 130 -11.69 -9.35 3.16
C LEU A 130 -12.33 -8.03 3.62
N VAL A 131 -12.62 -7.96 4.92
CA VAL A 131 -13.12 -6.74 5.57
C VAL A 131 -12.24 -5.53 5.25
N ASP A 132 -12.89 -4.46 4.81
CA ASP A 132 -12.26 -3.17 4.54
C ASP A 132 -11.93 -2.46 5.86
N GLU A 133 -10.74 -1.87 5.94
CA GLU A 133 -10.25 -1.06 7.07
C GLU A 133 -10.59 -1.63 8.46
N PRO A 134 -10.21 -2.89 8.79
CA PRO A 134 -10.61 -3.55 10.04
C PRO A 134 -10.18 -2.82 11.31
N SER A 135 -9.14 -1.97 11.18
CA SER A 135 -8.58 -1.15 12.24
C SER A 135 -9.41 0.10 12.58
N ASN A 136 -10.46 0.42 11.82
CA ASN A 136 -11.35 1.53 12.18
C ASN A 136 -11.96 1.33 13.56
N LEU A 137 -12.34 2.42 14.22
CA LEU A 137 -12.98 2.34 15.53
C LEU A 137 -14.41 1.83 15.40
N LYS A 138 -14.78 0.86 16.24
CA LYS A 138 -16.18 0.50 16.44
C LYS A 138 -16.91 1.65 17.16
N PRO A 139 -18.24 1.77 17.04
CA PRO A 139 -19.01 2.76 17.78
C PRO A 139 -18.72 2.72 19.29
N GLY A 140 -18.31 3.86 19.86
CA GLY A 140 -17.96 4.00 21.28
C GLY A 140 -16.54 3.56 21.66
N GLY A 141 -15.70 3.14 20.70
CA GLY A 141 -14.29 2.82 20.95
C GLY A 141 -13.45 4.03 21.37
N ALA A 142 -12.47 3.82 22.25
CA ALA A 142 -11.66 4.89 22.83
C ALA A 142 -10.30 5.12 22.13
N GLY A 143 -9.88 4.20 21.26
CA GLY A 143 -8.61 4.28 20.53
C GLY A 143 -8.34 3.03 19.71
N ILE A 144 -7.32 3.05 18.85
CA ILE A 144 -7.00 1.92 17.97
C ILE A 144 -6.32 0.82 18.81
N THR A 145 -7.13 -0.02 19.44
CA THR A 145 -6.71 -1.13 20.31
C THR A 145 -7.37 -2.44 19.87
N TYR A 146 -6.83 -3.59 20.29
CA TYR A 146 -7.44 -4.90 20.00
C TYR A 146 -8.90 -5.05 20.46
N TYR A 147 -9.35 -4.21 21.40
CA TYR A 147 -10.72 -4.26 21.91
C TYR A 147 -11.67 -3.29 21.20
N ASP A 148 -11.14 -2.21 20.65
CA ASP A 148 -11.93 -1.06 20.19
C ASP A 148 -11.98 -0.91 18.68
N VAL A 149 -11.14 -1.65 17.95
CA VAL A 149 -11.24 -1.74 16.48
C VAL A 149 -12.46 -2.55 16.04
N THR A 150 -12.95 -2.29 14.83
CA THR A 150 -14.11 -2.93 14.21
C THR A 150 -13.92 -4.44 14.11
N VAL A 151 -12.75 -4.90 13.64
CA VAL A 151 -12.41 -6.32 13.57
C VAL A 151 -10.94 -6.52 14.00
N PRO A 152 -10.64 -7.12 15.17
CA PRO A 152 -9.25 -7.32 15.59
C PRO A 152 -8.51 -8.32 14.68
N PRO A 153 -7.15 -8.29 14.62
CA PRO A 153 -6.37 -9.17 13.75
C PRO A 153 -6.73 -10.66 13.86
N ALA A 154 -6.91 -11.16 15.08
CA ALA A 154 -7.29 -12.56 15.30
C ALA A 154 -8.67 -12.93 14.70
N ALA A 155 -9.61 -11.99 14.64
CA ALA A 155 -10.90 -12.22 14.00
C ALA A 155 -10.79 -12.17 12.47
N VAL A 156 -9.93 -11.30 11.92
CA VAL A 156 -9.57 -11.33 10.50
C VAL A 156 -8.98 -12.69 10.12
N ASP A 157 -8.07 -13.25 10.93
CA ASP A 157 -7.49 -14.58 10.69
C ASP A 157 -8.51 -15.71 10.66
N VAL A 158 -9.54 -15.64 11.51
CA VAL A 158 -10.62 -16.64 11.52
C VAL A 158 -11.36 -16.63 10.18
N VAL A 159 -11.73 -15.44 9.70
CA VAL A 159 -12.40 -15.25 8.40
C VAL A 159 -11.47 -15.66 7.25
N ALA A 160 -10.23 -15.18 7.26
CA ALA A 160 -9.28 -15.45 6.21
C ALA A 160 -8.97 -16.95 6.09
N ARG A 161 -8.88 -17.67 7.21
CA ARG A 161 -8.74 -19.13 7.21
C ARG A 161 -9.94 -19.82 6.54
N GLU A 162 -11.17 -19.40 6.82
CA GLU A 162 -12.37 -19.98 6.21
C GLU A 162 -12.35 -19.80 4.68
N LEU A 163 -12.08 -18.58 4.23
CA LEU A 163 -12.08 -18.21 2.81
C LEU A 163 -10.85 -18.74 2.05
N SER A 164 -9.74 -19.03 2.74
CA SER A 164 -8.52 -19.56 2.12
C SER A 164 -8.69 -20.89 1.38
N SER A 165 -9.74 -21.65 1.72
CA SER A 165 -10.12 -22.87 1.01
C SER A 165 -10.55 -22.63 -0.44
N GLY A 166 -10.79 -21.38 -0.83
CA GLY A 166 -11.28 -21.01 -2.15
C GLY A 166 -10.27 -21.04 -3.29
N GLY A 167 -8.98 -21.26 -3.00
CA GLY A 167 -7.95 -21.35 -4.04
C GLY A 167 -7.70 -20.03 -4.81
N LYS A 168 -8.07 -18.90 -4.22
CA LYS A 168 -7.83 -17.54 -4.73
C LYS A 168 -7.03 -16.73 -3.71
N PRO A 169 -6.25 -15.73 -4.14
CA PRO A 169 -5.61 -14.78 -3.23
C PRO A 169 -6.63 -14.08 -2.34
N LEU A 170 -6.30 -13.87 -1.08
CA LEU A 170 -7.04 -13.05 -0.13
C LEU A 170 -6.41 -11.66 -0.07
N TRP A 171 -7.23 -10.64 -0.32
CA TRP A 171 -6.84 -9.23 -0.33
C TRP A 171 -7.50 -8.49 0.82
N ILE A 172 -6.76 -7.62 1.50
CA ILE A 172 -7.28 -6.76 2.57
C ILE A 172 -6.77 -5.34 2.42
N ASN A 173 -7.61 -4.36 2.73
CA ASN A 173 -7.26 -2.94 2.75
C ASN A 173 -7.20 -2.39 4.18
N HIS A 174 -6.28 -1.46 4.41
CA HIS A 174 -5.99 -0.89 5.72
C HIS A 174 -5.92 0.63 5.65
N VAL A 175 -6.30 1.29 6.74
CA VAL A 175 -6.13 2.73 6.89
C VAL A 175 -4.64 3.08 6.88
N GLY A 176 -4.18 3.80 5.85
CA GLY A 176 -2.78 4.22 5.69
C GLY A 176 -2.27 5.10 6.82
N ASN A 177 -3.14 5.95 7.38
CA ASN A 177 -2.80 6.77 8.54
C ASN A 177 -2.52 5.92 9.80
N HIS A 178 -3.15 4.75 9.93
CA HIS A 178 -2.83 3.82 11.03
C HIS A 178 -1.50 3.11 10.79
N ILE A 179 -1.22 2.72 9.54
CA ILE A 179 0.07 2.12 9.16
C ILE A 179 1.21 3.09 9.44
N ASN A 180 1.08 4.36 9.09
CA ASN A 180 2.13 5.36 9.26
C ASN A 180 2.27 5.87 10.70
N ASN A 181 1.37 5.48 11.61
CA ASN A 181 1.47 5.81 13.02
C ASN A 181 2.38 4.82 13.77
N VAL A 182 3.55 5.28 14.22
CA VAL A 182 4.53 4.46 14.96
C VAL A 182 3.97 3.85 16.25
N TYR A 183 2.98 4.48 16.89
CA TYR A 183 2.36 3.95 18.12
C TYR A 183 1.40 2.79 17.84
N LEU A 184 0.97 2.61 16.59
CA LEU A 184 0.07 1.54 16.16
C LEU A 184 0.80 0.38 15.49
N GLU A 185 2.12 0.42 15.42
CA GLU A 185 2.94 -0.59 14.73
C GLU A 185 2.58 -2.01 15.16
N LYS A 186 2.38 -2.26 16.46
CA LYS A 186 2.12 -3.62 16.94
C LYS A 186 0.80 -4.20 16.42
N ILE A 187 -0.27 -3.41 16.41
CA ILE A 187 -1.58 -3.91 15.92
C ILE A 187 -1.60 -3.98 14.39
N MET A 188 -0.99 -3.01 13.70
CA MET A 188 -0.94 -3.00 12.24
C MET A 188 -0.04 -4.10 11.67
N SER A 189 1.08 -4.40 12.33
CA SER A 189 1.92 -5.56 11.96
C SER A 189 1.22 -6.89 12.18
N ASP A 190 0.36 -7.04 13.19
CA ASP A 190 -0.42 -8.26 13.40
C ASP A 190 -1.46 -8.49 12.29
N TYR A 191 -2.07 -7.43 11.75
CA TYR A 191 -2.89 -7.59 10.55
C TYR A 191 -2.03 -8.03 9.35
N ALA A 192 -0.87 -7.39 9.17
CA ALA A 192 -0.03 -7.61 8.01
C ALA A 192 0.69 -8.98 8.00
N ASP A 193 1.01 -9.52 9.18
CA ASP A 193 1.68 -10.82 9.37
C ASP A 193 0.69 -12.01 9.43
N SER A 194 -0.60 -11.80 9.13
CA SER A 194 -1.58 -12.88 9.05
C SER A 194 -1.07 -14.03 8.17
N PRO A 195 -1.13 -15.31 8.58
CA PRO A 195 -0.66 -16.42 7.74
C PRO A 195 -1.61 -16.74 6.58
N TYR A 196 -2.76 -16.06 6.49
CA TYR A 196 -3.77 -16.32 5.48
C TYR A 196 -3.92 -15.19 4.47
N VAL A 197 -3.54 -13.96 4.79
CA VAL A 197 -3.68 -12.82 3.86
C VAL A 197 -2.58 -12.86 2.81
N ASP A 198 -2.95 -12.84 1.53
CA ASP A 198 -1.98 -12.90 0.44
C ASP A 198 -1.55 -11.50 -0.01
N TRP A 199 -2.50 -10.58 -0.17
CA TRP A 199 -2.31 -9.25 -0.74
C TRP A 199 -2.78 -8.16 0.20
N LEU A 200 -2.02 -7.07 0.31
CA LEU A 200 -2.32 -5.98 1.22
C LEU A 200 -2.48 -4.67 0.45
N ALA A 201 -3.46 -3.89 0.84
CA ALA A 201 -3.65 -2.53 0.39
C ALA A 201 -3.62 -1.58 1.57
N GLN A 202 -3.41 -0.32 1.22
CA GLN A 202 -3.55 0.78 2.15
C GLN A 202 -4.19 1.96 1.46
N ASP A 203 -4.92 2.75 2.23
CA ASP A 203 -5.46 4.01 1.75
C ASP A 203 -5.10 5.23 2.58
N SER A 204 -4.67 6.26 1.87
CA SER A 204 -4.30 7.54 2.45
C SER A 204 -4.62 8.62 1.44
N TYR A 205 -5.24 9.69 1.93
CA TYR A 205 -5.80 10.76 1.11
C TYR A 205 -5.31 12.13 1.59
N PRO A 206 -3.99 12.38 1.61
CA PRO A 206 -3.41 13.53 2.30
C PRO A 206 -4.01 14.86 1.82
N VAL A 207 -4.17 15.04 0.50
CA VAL A 207 -4.71 16.29 -0.05
C VAL A 207 -6.17 16.53 0.35
N ALA A 208 -6.99 15.48 0.30
CA ALA A 208 -8.40 15.55 0.67
C ALA A 208 -8.60 15.68 2.20
N ASN A 209 -7.63 15.22 2.99
CA ASN A 209 -7.59 15.41 4.44
C ASN A 209 -6.96 16.74 4.88
N GLY A 210 -6.33 17.49 3.96
CA GLY A 210 -5.58 18.69 4.30
C GLY A 210 -4.26 18.41 5.03
N GLU A 211 -3.69 17.22 4.82
CA GLU A 211 -2.41 16.76 5.34
C GLU A 211 -1.28 17.05 4.33
N ASP A 212 -0.04 16.98 4.81
CA ASP A 212 1.15 17.14 3.97
C ASP A 212 1.32 15.95 3.00
N LEU A 213 1.76 16.24 1.78
CA LEU A 213 2.05 15.23 0.76
C LEU A 213 3.32 14.42 1.04
N THR A 214 4.19 14.92 1.91
CA THR A 214 5.44 14.27 2.28
C THR A 214 5.57 14.25 3.80
N LEU A 215 6.06 13.15 4.35
CA LEU A 215 6.35 13.00 5.76
C LEU A 215 7.74 12.40 5.99
N ASP A 216 8.36 12.81 7.08
CA ASP A 216 9.59 12.23 7.59
C ASP A 216 9.24 11.11 8.58
N LEU A 217 9.52 9.88 8.18
CA LEU A 217 9.26 8.67 8.96
C LEU A 217 10.35 7.64 8.67
N ASP A 218 10.70 6.81 9.66
CA ASP A 218 11.73 5.78 9.53
C ASP A 218 13.06 6.29 8.94
N ASP A 219 13.46 7.52 9.33
CA ASP A 219 14.69 8.22 8.93
C ASP A 219 14.79 8.68 7.46
N TYR A 220 13.68 8.79 6.73
CA TYR A 220 13.66 9.36 5.37
C TYR A 220 12.36 10.11 5.03
N ALA A 221 12.41 10.97 4.01
CA ALA A 221 11.24 11.67 3.49
C ALA A 221 10.60 10.85 2.35
N SER A 222 9.27 10.76 2.34
CA SER A 222 8.48 10.14 1.26
C SER A 222 7.02 10.54 1.40
N THR A 223 6.18 10.18 0.44
CA THR A 223 4.72 10.27 0.56
C THR A 223 4.19 9.29 1.64
N PRO A 224 2.99 9.54 2.20
CA PRO A 224 2.30 8.55 3.03
C PRO A 224 2.19 7.18 2.36
N GLN A 225 1.93 7.15 1.06
CA GLN A 225 1.80 5.92 0.30
C GLN A 225 3.11 5.13 0.25
N GLY A 226 4.23 5.80 -0.04
CA GLY A 226 5.55 5.16 -0.07
C GLY A 226 5.97 4.60 1.29
N HIS A 227 5.71 5.34 2.38
CA HIS A 227 5.94 4.86 3.74
C HIS A 227 5.06 3.66 4.11
N SER A 228 3.77 3.71 3.77
CA SER A 228 2.84 2.61 4.05
C SER A 228 3.29 1.31 3.36
N ILE A 229 3.71 1.40 2.09
CA ILE A 229 4.21 0.24 1.34
C ILE A 229 5.47 -0.33 2.01
N ASP A 230 6.45 0.51 2.36
CA ASP A 230 7.68 0.06 3.03
C ASP A 230 7.38 -0.67 4.34
N ARG A 231 6.46 -0.13 5.16
CA ARG A 231 6.09 -0.74 6.44
C ARG A 231 5.34 -2.06 6.24
N LEU A 232 4.37 -2.11 5.34
CA LEU A 232 3.63 -3.34 5.04
C LEU A 232 4.52 -4.42 4.43
N LEU A 233 5.46 -4.08 3.55
CA LEU A 233 6.44 -5.03 3.02
C LEU A 233 7.28 -5.64 4.15
N ARG A 234 7.73 -4.83 5.11
CA ARG A 234 8.50 -5.32 6.27
C ARG A 234 7.67 -6.25 7.16
N TRP A 235 6.43 -5.90 7.46
CA TRP A 235 5.58 -6.68 8.37
C TRP A 235 5.00 -7.95 7.73
N SER A 236 4.68 -7.91 6.44
CA SER A 236 4.08 -9.06 5.73
C SER A 236 5.09 -10.05 5.17
N GLY A 237 6.39 -9.75 5.25
CA GLY A 237 7.43 -10.57 4.62
C GLY A 237 7.49 -10.39 3.09
N GLY A 238 7.16 -9.19 2.59
CA GLY A 238 7.30 -8.83 1.18
C GLY A 238 6.13 -9.19 0.28
N ARG A 239 4.92 -9.36 0.84
CA ARG A 239 3.71 -9.69 0.07
C ARG A 239 3.32 -8.57 -0.89
N PRO A 240 2.56 -8.87 -1.98
CA PRO A 240 2.09 -7.85 -2.92
C PRO A 240 1.34 -6.71 -2.23
N GLN A 241 1.71 -5.48 -2.58
CA GLN A 241 1.17 -4.24 -2.00
C GLN A 241 0.39 -3.43 -3.04
N PHE A 242 -0.71 -2.85 -2.61
CA PHE A 242 -1.56 -1.95 -3.41
C PHE A 242 -1.71 -0.62 -2.68
N SER A 243 -1.77 0.47 -3.45
CA SER A 243 -1.95 1.80 -2.87
C SER A 243 -3.21 2.45 -3.40
N PHE A 244 -4.08 2.92 -2.51
CA PHE A 244 -5.14 3.81 -2.93
C PHE A 244 -4.59 5.22 -3.21
N LEU A 245 -5.22 5.88 -4.18
CA LEU A 245 -4.96 7.25 -4.57
C LEU A 245 -6.30 8.00 -4.59
N GLY A 246 -6.39 9.04 -3.78
CA GLY A 246 -7.54 9.96 -3.79
C GLY A 246 -7.50 10.82 -5.04
N VAL A 247 -8.59 10.81 -5.81
CA VAL A 247 -8.73 11.63 -7.03
C VAL A 247 -9.86 12.66 -6.90
N THR A 248 -10.40 12.81 -5.69
CA THR A 248 -11.50 13.72 -5.38
C THR A 248 -11.31 14.35 -4.00
N LYS A 249 -11.76 15.59 -3.86
CA LYS A 249 -12.04 16.15 -2.55
C LYS A 249 -13.35 15.54 -2.04
N PHE A 250 -13.26 14.48 -1.25
CA PHE A 250 -14.44 13.68 -0.90
C PHE A 250 -15.37 14.36 0.13
N ASN A 251 -14.92 15.41 0.81
CA ASN A 251 -15.72 16.18 1.76
C ASN A 251 -15.57 17.69 1.56
N ALA A 252 -16.69 18.44 1.58
CA ALA A 252 -16.69 19.88 1.28
C ALA A 252 -15.82 20.72 2.24
N GLY A 253 -15.79 20.36 3.53
CA GLY A 253 -15.21 21.17 4.61
C GLY A 253 -13.74 20.88 4.96
N VAL A 254 -13.11 19.86 4.37
CA VAL A 254 -11.75 19.44 4.71
C VAL A 254 -10.93 19.27 3.43
N GLY A 255 -9.66 19.65 3.48
CA GLY A 255 -8.74 19.53 2.35
C GLY A 255 -9.14 20.35 1.12
N ARG A 256 -8.53 20.00 -0.01
CA ARG A 256 -8.68 20.68 -1.30
C ARG A 256 -8.67 19.70 -2.46
N ASP A 257 -8.88 20.19 -3.67
CA ASP A 257 -8.73 19.39 -4.88
C ASP A 257 -7.26 19.02 -5.08
N THR A 258 -7.04 17.78 -5.52
CA THR A 258 -5.72 17.25 -5.86
C THR A 258 -5.32 17.76 -7.24
N THR A 259 -4.11 18.31 -7.37
CA THR A 259 -3.60 18.70 -8.70
C THR A 259 -3.01 17.49 -9.44
N PRO A 260 -2.89 17.54 -10.78
CA PRO A 260 -2.21 16.49 -11.55
C PRO A 260 -0.81 16.15 -11.05
N GLU A 261 -0.02 17.16 -10.65
CA GLU A 261 1.34 16.97 -10.15
C GLU A 261 1.37 16.26 -8.79
N GLU A 262 0.40 16.54 -7.91
CA GLU A 262 0.30 15.92 -6.59
C GLU A 262 -0.24 14.48 -6.67
N PHE A 263 -1.16 14.24 -7.61
CA PHE A 263 -1.55 12.88 -7.97
C PHE A 263 -0.34 12.09 -8.49
N ARG A 264 0.43 12.68 -9.39
CA ARG A 264 1.65 12.07 -9.97
C ARG A 264 2.67 11.73 -8.88
N LEU A 265 2.88 12.63 -7.91
CA LEU A 265 3.73 12.39 -6.75
C LEU A 265 3.31 11.11 -6.00
N GLN A 266 2.05 11.03 -5.59
CA GLN A 266 1.53 9.89 -4.82
C GLN A 266 1.61 8.57 -5.62
N ALA A 267 1.27 8.62 -6.91
CA ALA A 267 1.32 7.45 -7.79
C ALA A 267 2.74 6.92 -8.02
N TRP A 268 3.68 7.79 -8.40
CA TRP A 268 5.06 7.35 -8.65
C TRP A 268 5.79 6.96 -7.39
N SER A 269 5.52 7.63 -6.26
CA SER A 269 6.05 7.20 -4.96
C SER A 269 5.58 5.78 -4.62
N SER A 270 4.31 5.48 -4.85
CA SER A 270 3.78 4.11 -4.68
C SER A 270 4.53 3.08 -5.54
N ILE A 271 4.74 3.38 -6.83
CA ILE A 271 5.43 2.49 -7.79
C ILE A 271 6.92 2.31 -7.43
N ILE A 272 7.60 3.38 -7.02
CA ILE A 272 9.00 3.37 -6.58
C ILE A 272 9.19 2.45 -5.37
N HIS A 273 8.26 2.52 -4.43
CA HIS A 273 8.28 1.72 -3.20
C HIS A 273 7.84 0.26 -3.39
N GLY A 274 7.33 -0.11 -4.57
CA GLY A 274 7.08 -1.51 -4.93
C GLY A 274 5.60 -1.89 -5.01
N ALA A 275 4.70 -0.93 -5.13
CA ALA A 275 3.30 -1.23 -5.43
C ALA A 275 3.18 -2.15 -6.66
N THR A 276 2.30 -3.14 -6.54
CA THR A 276 1.85 -4.05 -7.59
C THR A 276 0.57 -3.53 -8.27
N GLY A 277 -0.07 -2.55 -7.65
CA GLY A 277 -1.18 -1.82 -8.24
C GLY A 277 -1.51 -0.54 -7.51
N ILE A 278 -2.29 0.29 -8.19
CA ILE A 278 -2.91 1.51 -7.64
C ILE A 278 -4.42 1.39 -7.74
N ILE A 279 -5.13 1.95 -6.77
CA ILE A 279 -6.60 1.88 -6.68
C ILE A 279 -7.16 3.30 -6.53
N TYR A 280 -8.03 3.72 -7.43
CA TYR A 280 -8.61 5.05 -7.37
C TYR A 280 -9.78 5.11 -6.39
N PHE A 281 -9.71 6.08 -5.48
CA PHE A 281 -10.83 6.51 -4.65
C PHE A 281 -11.41 7.80 -5.23
N SER A 282 -12.55 7.67 -5.91
CA SER A 282 -13.20 8.75 -6.67
C SER A 282 -14.47 9.30 -6.02
N PHE A 283 -14.73 8.89 -4.78
CA PHE A 283 -15.99 9.18 -4.11
C PHE A 283 -16.06 10.65 -3.71
N MET A 284 -17.26 11.19 -3.71
CA MET A 284 -17.61 12.41 -3.00
C MET A 284 -18.77 12.09 -2.06
N PHE A 285 -18.61 12.39 -0.78
CA PHE A 285 -19.66 12.19 0.22
C PHE A 285 -20.47 13.47 0.45
N SER A 286 -19.81 14.62 0.40
CA SER A 286 -20.43 15.93 0.59
C SER A 286 -19.81 16.97 -0.35
N PRO A 287 -20.58 17.96 -0.87
CA PRO A 287 -21.95 18.32 -0.48
C PRO A 287 -23.04 17.45 -1.13
N GLN A 288 -22.71 16.73 -2.19
CA GLN A 288 -23.60 15.78 -2.86
C GLN A 288 -22.85 14.48 -3.07
N PHE A 289 -23.52 13.37 -2.78
CA PHE A 289 -22.91 12.07 -2.99
C PHE A 289 -22.66 11.82 -4.49
N SER A 290 -21.46 11.34 -4.82
CA SER A 290 -21.12 10.77 -6.13
C SER A 290 -20.14 9.60 -5.96
N TYR A 291 -20.36 8.52 -6.70
CA TYR A 291 -19.39 7.42 -6.82
C TYR A 291 -18.12 7.83 -7.59
N ASP A 292 -18.26 8.82 -8.46
CA ASP A 292 -17.16 9.36 -9.25
C ASP A 292 -17.34 10.87 -9.43
N ALA A 293 -16.52 11.64 -8.72
CA ALA A 293 -16.40 13.09 -8.89
C ALA A 293 -15.02 13.48 -9.41
N THR A 294 -14.32 12.57 -10.10
CA THR A 294 -12.95 12.82 -10.60
C THR A 294 -12.97 14.00 -11.58
N PRO A 295 -12.22 15.08 -11.31
CA PRO A 295 -12.15 16.24 -12.21
C PRO A 295 -11.38 15.91 -13.50
N GLU A 296 -11.73 16.61 -14.58
CA GLU A 296 -11.25 16.32 -15.95
C GLU A 296 -9.71 16.32 -16.08
N ASN A 297 -9.04 17.28 -15.43
CA ASN A 297 -7.58 17.34 -15.41
C ASN A 297 -6.92 16.12 -14.76
N LEU A 298 -7.56 15.50 -13.77
CA LEU A 298 -7.08 14.25 -13.18
C LEU A 298 -7.43 13.04 -14.04
N ILE A 299 -8.53 13.06 -14.79
CA ILE A 299 -8.82 12.01 -15.79
C ILE A 299 -7.70 11.96 -16.84
N ASP A 300 -7.26 13.12 -17.33
CA ASP A 300 -6.15 13.20 -18.29
C ASP A 300 -4.83 12.71 -17.70
N GLU A 301 -4.51 13.11 -16.46
CA GLU A 301 -3.31 12.65 -15.76
C GLU A 301 -3.36 11.14 -15.47
N ILE A 302 -4.52 10.57 -15.12
CA ILE A 302 -4.71 9.12 -14.95
C ILE A 302 -4.41 8.38 -16.26
N LYS A 303 -4.99 8.84 -17.38
CA LYS A 303 -4.75 8.23 -18.70
C LYS A 303 -3.27 8.31 -19.09
N MET A 304 -2.63 9.45 -18.83
CA MET A 304 -1.19 9.61 -19.06
C MET A 304 -0.38 8.64 -18.18
N LEU A 305 -0.67 8.57 -16.88
CA LEU A 305 -0.01 7.65 -15.96
C LEU A 305 -0.18 6.20 -16.42
N HIS A 306 -1.38 5.80 -16.83
CA HIS A 306 -1.65 4.45 -17.34
C HIS A 306 -0.81 4.12 -18.58
N ALA A 307 -0.75 5.02 -19.56
CA ALA A 307 0.10 4.83 -20.74
C ALA A 307 1.57 4.65 -20.36
N GLN A 308 2.05 5.41 -19.37
CA GLN A 308 3.42 5.30 -18.85
C GLN A 308 3.66 3.98 -18.11
N ILE A 309 2.68 3.51 -17.33
CA ILE A 309 2.74 2.20 -16.66
C ILE A 309 2.76 1.08 -17.70
N ASP A 310 1.92 1.15 -18.73
CA ASP A 310 1.83 0.14 -19.79
C ASP A 310 3.16 0.01 -20.55
N GLU A 311 3.82 1.13 -20.83
CA GLU A 311 5.15 1.15 -21.46
C GLU A 311 6.19 0.36 -20.66
N ILE A 312 6.13 0.45 -19.32
CA ILE A 312 7.15 -0.14 -18.43
C ILE A 312 6.65 -1.37 -17.66
N GLU A 313 5.44 -1.85 -17.89
CA GLU A 313 4.88 -3.00 -17.16
C GLU A 313 5.79 -4.23 -17.23
N PRO A 314 6.39 -4.62 -18.38
CA PRO A 314 7.32 -5.76 -18.44
C PRO A 314 8.60 -5.57 -17.59
N ILE A 315 8.90 -4.32 -17.21
CA ILE A 315 10.00 -3.98 -16.30
C ILE A 315 9.50 -4.03 -14.85
N LEU A 316 8.27 -3.57 -14.59
CA LEU A 316 7.69 -3.54 -13.24
C LEU A 316 7.31 -4.95 -12.74
N MET A 317 6.68 -5.76 -13.58
CA MET A 317 5.99 -6.98 -13.15
C MET A 317 6.73 -8.24 -13.58
N ASP A 318 6.72 -9.25 -12.72
CA ASP A 318 7.18 -10.59 -13.05
C ASP A 318 5.98 -11.38 -13.58
N LYS A 319 5.86 -11.50 -14.91
CA LYS A 319 4.71 -12.14 -15.54
C LYS A 319 4.64 -13.64 -15.24
N ASP A 320 5.77 -14.28 -15.01
CA ASP A 320 5.87 -15.73 -14.79
C ASP A 320 5.62 -16.08 -13.32
N LYS A 321 6.17 -15.28 -12.39
CA LYS A 321 6.00 -15.52 -10.95
C LYS A 321 4.78 -14.83 -10.36
N GLY A 322 4.29 -13.77 -10.99
CA GLY A 322 3.30 -12.86 -10.41
C GLY A 322 3.93 -11.88 -9.42
N GLY A 323 3.38 -10.67 -9.36
CA GLY A 323 3.85 -9.60 -8.48
C GLY A 323 5.04 -8.80 -9.03
N ARG A 324 5.64 -7.99 -8.15
CA ARG A 324 6.68 -7.03 -8.51
C ARG A 324 8.02 -7.72 -8.79
N ARG A 325 8.66 -7.38 -9.91
CA ARG A 325 10.07 -7.74 -10.18
C ARG A 325 10.99 -7.18 -9.09
N PRO A 326 12.06 -7.88 -8.68
CA PRO A 326 13.01 -7.37 -7.69
C PRO A 326 13.53 -5.97 -8.03
N TRP A 327 13.49 -5.07 -7.05
CA TRP A 327 13.92 -3.69 -7.20
C TRP A 327 14.83 -3.29 -6.05
N VAL A 328 15.57 -2.19 -6.25
CA VAL A 328 16.39 -1.57 -5.23
C VAL A 328 15.88 -0.17 -4.98
N LEU A 329 15.36 0.08 -3.77
CA LEU A 329 14.92 1.40 -3.35
C LEU A 329 16.12 2.30 -3.01
N ARG A 330 15.99 3.58 -3.35
CA ARG A 330 16.88 4.67 -2.95
C ARG A 330 16.03 5.72 -2.23
N LYS A 331 16.14 5.75 -0.91
CA LYS A 331 15.32 6.62 -0.03
C LYS A 331 15.79 8.07 -0.10
N SER A 332 14.86 9.02 0.03
CA SER A 332 15.16 10.46 0.11
C SER A 332 15.71 10.82 1.49
N ALA A 333 17.04 10.89 1.60
CA ALA A 333 17.73 11.16 2.86
C ALA A 333 17.92 12.66 3.08
N ARG A 334 17.63 13.13 4.30
CA ARG A 334 18.01 14.47 4.75
C ARG A 334 19.44 14.44 5.30
N GLY A 335 20.36 15.23 4.72
CA GLY A 335 21.72 15.43 5.25
C GLY A 335 22.85 14.96 4.33
N LYS A 336 24.09 14.92 4.85
CA LYS A 336 25.33 14.75 4.06
C LYS A 336 25.69 13.31 3.69
N GLY A 337 24.90 12.32 4.09
CA GLY A 337 25.18 10.90 3.88
C GLY A 337 24.41 10.32 2.70
N ASN A 338 24.85 10.59 1.47
CA ASN A 338 24.36 9.86 0.30
C ASN A 338 25.06 8.51 0.26
N GLY A 339 24.45 7.51 0.90
CA GLY A 339 24.92 6.13 0.85
C GLY A 339 24.50 5.47 -0.47
N PRO A 340 24.97 4.24 -0.73
CA PRO A 340 24.55 3.50 -1.91
C PRO A 340 23.03 3.28 -1.90
N THR A 341 22.34 3.34 -0.76
CA THR A 341 20.90 3.08 -0.60
C THR A 341 20.03 4.34 -0.48
N SER A 342 20.58 5.54 -0.68
CA SER A 342 19.84 6.79 -0.56
C SER A 342 20.16 7.77 -1.69
N LEU A 343 19.23 8.69 -1.92
CA LEU A 343 19.41 9.88 -2.73
C LEU A 343 19.36 11.13 -1.81
N PRO A 344 19.98 12.24 -2.24
CA PRO A 344 19.80 13.50 -1.53
C PRO A 344 18.35 13.94 -1.62
N TYR A 345 17.78 14.43 -0.51
CA TYR A 345 16.51 15.13 -0.53
C TYR A 345 16.53 16.27 -1.58
N PRO A 346 15.46 16.44 -2.40
CA PRO A 346 14.14 15.82 -2.28
C PRO A 346 13.92 14.57 -3.13
N PHE A 347 14.96 13.86 -3.56
CA PHE A 347 14.78 12.77 -4.52
C PHE A 347 14.58 11.42 -3.84
N GLU A 348 13.62 10.65 -4.34
CA GLU A 348 13.55 9.20 -4.13
C GLU A 348 13.55 8.48 -5.47
N ALA A 349 13.96 7.22 -5.46
CA ALA A 349 14.04 6.44 -6.69
C ALA A 349 13.99 4.94 -6.42
N CYS A 350 13.71 4.17 -7.47
CA CYS A 350 14.05 2.77 -7.49
C CYS A 350 14.81 2.40 -8.76
N SER A 351 15.50 1.27 -8.69
CA SER A 351 16.13 0.65 -9.84
C SER A 351 15.75 -0.82 -9.99
N ILE A 352 15.60 -1.26 -11.24
CA ILE A 352 15.13 -2.60 -11.59
C ILE A 352 16.10 -3.19 -12.61
N LYS A 353 16.64 -4.37 -12.33
CA LYS A 353 17.54 -5.05 -13.26
C LYS A 353 16.74 -5.73 -14.37
N THR A 354 17.14 -5.51 -15.61
CA THR A 354 16.64 -6.20 -16.81
C THR A 354 17.81 -6.66 -17.67
N ASP A 355 17.54 -7.41 -18.73
CA ASP A 355 18.56 -7.85 -19.69
C ASP A 355 19.21 -6.67 -20.44
N ARG A 356 18.52 -5.54 -20.55
CA ARG A 356 19.04 -4.29 -21.14
C ARG A 356 19.91 -3.50 -20.15
N GLY A 357 19.89 -3.87 -18.87
CA GLY A 357 20.59 -3.19 -17.79
C GLY A 357 19.63 -2.70 -16.71
N GLU A 358 20.09 -1.77 -15.89
CA GLU A 358 19.29 -1.23 -14.79
C GLU A 358 18.36 -0.11 -15.28
N TYR A 359 17.05 -0.28 -15.15
CA TYR A 359 16.05 0.76 -15.38
C TYR A 359 15.84 1.57 -14.10
N LYS A 360 15.85 2.90 -14.18
CA LYS A 360 15.69 3.81 -13.04
C LYS A 360 14.37 4.55 -13.15
N ILE A 361 13.74 4.79 -12.00
CA ILE A 361 12.57 5.64 -11.84
C ILE A 361 12.90 6.62 -10.72
N ILE A 362 12.93 7.92 -11.02
CA ILE A 362 13.38 8.98 -10.12
C ILE A 362 12.28 10.00 -9.97
N LEU A 363 11.98 10.38 -8.73
CA LEU A 363 10.90 11.30 -8.38
C LEU A 363 11.45 12.46 -7.56
N ASN A 364 11.08 13.68 -7.94
CA ASN A 364 11.25 14.86 -7.12
C ASN A 364 10.08 14.95 -6.11
N LEU A 365 10.36 14.88 -4.81
CA LEU A 365 9.34 15.00 -3.77
C LEU A 365 8.95 16.45 -3.46
N ALA A 366 9.64 17.44 -4.04
CA ALA A 366 9.40 18.85 -3.74
C ALA A 366 8.40 19.49 -4.71
N ASN A 367 7.68 20.50 -4.19
CA ASN A 367 6.80 21.38 -4.96
C ASN A 367 7.56 22.48 -5.73
N GLU A 368 8.89 22.38 -5.80
CA GLU A 368 9.77 23.28 -6.50
C GLU A 368 10.70 22.50 -7.43
N THR A 369 11.28 23.19 -8.41
CA THR A 369 12.31 22.61 -9.27
C THR A 369 13.53 22.21 -8.43
N ALA A 370 14.02 21.00 -8.61
CA ALA A 370 15.21 20.50 -7.95
C ALA A 370 16.20 19.92 -8.96
N GLU A 371 17.49 19.94 -8.63
CA GLU A 371 18.54 19.35 -9.46
C GLU A 371 19.17 18.13 -8.77
N LEU A 372 19.25 17.01 -9.49
CA LEU A 372 19.91 15.80 -9.02
C LEU A 372 21.30 15.67 -9.65
N THR A 373 22.30 15.50 -8.79
CA THR A 373 23.60 14.94 -9.14
C THR A 373 23.77 13.61 -8.41
N TYR A 374 23.97 12.53 -9.14
CA TYR A 374 24.14 11.19 -8.60
C TYR A 374 25.11 10.37 -9.46
N GLU A 375 26.38 10.42 -9.06
CA GLU A 375 27.49 9.75 -9.76
C GLU A 375 27.27 8.26 -10.03
N PRO A 376 26.67 7.45 -9.13
CA PRO A 376 26.43 6.04 -9.42
C PRO A 376 25.56 5.78 -10.67
N TRP A 377 24.77 6.77 -11.10
CA TRP A 377 23.97 6.71 -12.33
C TRP A 377 24.47 7.64 -13.44
N GLY A 378 25.62 8.29 -13.25
CA GLY A 378 26.17 9.26 -14.19
C GLY A 378 25.26 10.47 -14.40
N LEU A 379 24.44 10.83 -13.40
CA LEU A 379 23.55 11.99 -13.46
C LEU A 379 24.28 13.22 -12.93
N THR A 380 24.30 14.29 -13.71
CA THR A 380 24.96 15.55 -13.33
C THR A 380 24.00 16.71 -13.59
N LYS A 381 23.57 17.38 -12.51
CA LYS A 381 22.65 18.53 -12.54
C LYS A 381 21.40 18.31 -13.40
N VAL A 382 20.79 17.13 -13.29
CA VAL A 382 19.54 16.84 -14.00
C VAL A 382 18.42 17.60 -13.30
N SER A 383 17.77 18.52 -14.02
CA SER A 383 16.65 19.30 -13.49
C SER A 383 15.35 18.50 -13.53
N PHE A 384 14.59 18.59 -12.44
CA PHE A 384 13.26 18.03 -12.29
C PHE A 384 12.30 19.15 -11.92
N SER A 385 11.21 19.30 -12.68
CA SER A 385 10.09 20.17 -12.28
C SER A 385 9.44 19.67 -10.98
N PRO A 386 8.60 20.49 -10.31
CA PRO A 386 7.83 20.06 -9.15
C PRO A 386 7.15 18.71 -9.38
N TYR A 387 7.35 17.76 -8.46
CA TYR A 387 6.75 16.43 -8.51
C TYR A 387 6.98 15.64 -9.81
N GLN A 388 7.99 16.01 -10.59
CA GLN A 388 8.29 15.32 -11.84
C GLN A 388 8.89 13.94 -11.56
N CYS A 389 8.40 12.95 -12.28
CA CYS A 389 9.04 11.65 -12.40
C CYS A 389 9.78 11.56 -13.75
N LYS A 390 11.05 11.15 -13.71
CA LYS A 390 11.82 10.78 -14.91
C LYS A 390 12.29 9.33 -14.78
N ARG A 391 12.44 8.65 -15.91
CA ARG A 391 12.74 7.21 -15.95
C ARG A 391 13.48 6.82 -17.21
N GLY A 392 14.33 5.81 -17.12
CA GLY A 392 15.16 5.36 -18.24
C GLY A 392 16.28 4.40 -17.84
N TYR A 393 16.99 3.86 -18.83
CA TYR A 393 18.18 3.03 -18.64
C TYR A 393 19.46 3.85 -18.48
N SER A 394 19.53 4.98 -19.18
CA SER A 394 20.74 5.81 -19.26
C SER A 394 20.50 7.26 -18.82
N ALA A 395 21.57 7.96 -18.47
CA ALA A 395 21.50 9.39 -18.16
C ALA A 395 20.85 10.19 -19.29
N LYS A 396 21.13 9.85 -20.56
CA LYS A 396 20.54 10.52 -21.74
C LYS A 396 19.02 10.37 -21.84
N GLU A 397 18.46 9.26 -21.39
CA GLU A 397 17.00 9.05 -21.37
C GLU A 397 16.35 9.73 -20.17
N ILE A 398 17.12 10.00 -19.10
CA ILE A 398 16.66 10.65 -17.87
C ILE A 398 16.83 12.18 -17.95
N THR A 399 17.77 12.71 -18.73
CA THR A 399 17.93 14.15 -18.96
C THR A 399 16.86 14.66 -19.90
#